data_AF-A0A6A7LXS9-F1
#
_entry.id   AF-A0A6A7LXS9-F1
#
_cell.length_a   1.000
_cell.length_b   1.000
_cell.length_c   1.000
_cell.angle_alpha   90.00
_cell.angle_beta   90.00
_cell.angle_gamma   90.00
#
_symmetry.space_group_name_H-M   'P 1'
#
loop_
_entity.id
_entity.type
_entity.pdbx_description
1 polymer ?
#
loop_
_entity_poly.entity_id
_entity_poly.type
_entity_poly.pdbx_seq_one_letter_code
_entity_poly.pdbx_strand_id
1 'polypeptide(L)'
;LLSVGYSACHWCHVMEHESFANPLTASMMNERFINIKVDREERPDVDSLYMQAVQQMTGRGGWPMTVFLTPDGAAFYGGTYFPPEPRHGLPSFRQILLGVSEAYSDRRDEVDRSATGLRSALREGMSVNPEPGTVDPGLLHRAFQGLASSFDATLGGFGGAPKFPQPMILD
;
A
#
# COMPACT_ATOMS: atom_id res chain seq x y z
N LEU A 1 -9.52 5.70 7.17
CA LEU A 1 -8.66 4.49 7.13
C LEU A 1 -8.94 3.79 5.81
N LEU A 2 -7.94 3.69 4.95
CA LEU A 2 -7.99 2.99 3.68
C LEU A 2 -7.33 1.62 3.84
N SER A 3 -8.02 0.55 3.47
CA SER A 3 -7.48 -0.81 3.43
C SER A 3 -7.58 -1.38 2.02
N VAL A 4 -6.44 -1.51 1.35
CA VAL A 4 -6.32 -2.09 0.01
C VAL A 4 -5.90 -3.57 0.13
N GLY A 5 -6.55 -4.44 -0.63
CA GLY A 5 -6.22 -5.86 -0.75
C GLY A 5 -6.74 -6.42 -2.07
N TYR A 6 -6.63 -7.74 -2.25
CA TYR A 6 -7.14 -8.46 -3.42
C TYR A 6 -7.47 -9.90 -3.05
N SER A 7 -8.22 -10.60 -3.90
CA SER A 7 -8.80 -11.92 -3.60
C SER A 7 -7.77 -13.01 -3.24
N ALA A 8 -6.64 -13.06 -3.95
CA ALA A 8 -5.59 -14.08 -3.71
C ALA A 8 -4.57 -13.70 -2.61
N CYS A 9 -4.79 -12.61 -1.88
CA CYS A 9 -3.87 -12.11 -0.87
C CYS A 9 -4.00 -12.88 0.46
N HIS A 10 -3.08 -13.80 0.74
CA HIS A 10 -3.08 -14.58 1.99
C HIS A 10 -3.14 -13.70 3.25
N TRP A 11 -2.24 -12.72 3.37
CA TRP A 11 -2.19 -11.86 4.56
C TRP A 11 -3.40 -10.93 4.69
N CYS A 12 -4.13 -10.68 3.59
CA CYS A 12 -5.38 -9.91 3.63
C CYS A 12 -6.44 -10.69 4.37
N HIS A 13 -6.60 -11.98 4.07
CA HIS A 13 -7.49 -12.87 4.80
C HIS A 13 -7.06 -13.07 6.26
N VAL A 14 -5.74 -13.19 6.52
CA VAL A 14 -5.23 -13.29 7.89
C VAL A 14 -5.61 -12.05 8.71
N MET A 15 -5.34 -10.85 8.18
CA MET A 15 -5.66 -9.61 8.89
C MET A 15 -7.17 -9.38 9.03
N GLU A 16 -7.95 -9.76 8.03
CA GLU A 16 -9.42 -9.75 8.10
C GLU A 16 -9.92 -10.60 9.27
N HIS A 17 -9.50 -11.87 9.32
CA HIS A 17 -9.95 -12.81 10.33
C HIS A 17 -9.43 -12.44 11.74
N GLU A 18 -8.15 -12.08 11.86
CA GLU A 18 -7.54 -11.78 13.16
C GLU A 18 -7.95 -10.41 13.71
N SER A 19 -8.16 -9.40 12.85
CA SER A 19 -8.34 -8.01 13.26
C SER A 19 -9.68 -7.41 12.85
N PHE A 20 -10.03 -7.39 11.56
CA PHE A 20 -11.24 -6.68 11.10
C PHE A 20 -12.54 -7.35 11.57
N ALA A 21 -12.56 -8.69 11.64
CA ALA A 21 -13.71 -9.45 12.14
C ALA A 21 -13.83 -9.44 13.68
N ASN A 22 -12.82 -8.94 14.41
CA ASN A 22 -12.87 -8.84 15.86
C ASN A 22 -13.81 -7.69 16.29
N PRO A 23 -14.87 -7.94 17.08
CA PRO A 23 -15.86 -6.92 17.41
C PRO A 23 -15.31 -5.69 18.13
N LEU A 24 -14.31 -5.85 19.00
CA LEU A 24 -13.69 -4.73 19.72
C LEU A 24 -12.90 -3.85 18.77
N THR A 25 -12.13 -4.46 17.87
CA THR A 25 -11.36 -3.74 16.85
C THR A 25 -12.30 -3.02 15.88
N ALA A 26 -13.37 -3.69 15.43
CA ALA A 26 -14.38 -3.10 14.57
C ALA A 26 -15.09 -1.91 15.23
N SER A 27 -15.42 -1.99 16.53
CA SER A 27 -16.00 -0.85 17.27
C SER A 27 -15.04 0.34 17.28
N MET A 28 -13.77 0.11 17.63
CA MET A 28 -12.75 1.18 17.62
C MET A 28 -12.57 1.78 16.23
N MET A 29 -12.60 0.97 15.17
CA MET A 29 -12.52 1.44 13.79
C MET A 29 -13.73 2.32 13.44
N ASN A 30 -14.94 1.90 13.79
CA ASN A 30 -16.17 2.62 13.46
C ASN A 30 -16.33 3.92 14.25
N GLU A 31 -15.88 3.94 15.50
CA GLU A 31 -15.94 5.14 16.36
C GLU A 31 -14.95 6.22 15.92
N ARG A 32 -13.78 5.82 15.38
CA ARG A 32 -12.65 6.74 15.19
C ARG A 32 -12.32 7.04 13.74
N PHE A 33 -12.80 6.22 12.80
CA PHE A 33 -12.39 6.31 11.40
C PHE A 33 -13.56 6.08 10.43
N ILE A 34 -13.48 6.76 9.29
CA ILE A 34 -14.19 6.33 8.08
C ILE A 34 -13.40 5.20 7.44
N ASN A 35 -13.96 4.00 7.42
CA ASN A 35 -13.31 2.79 6.92
C ASN A 35 -13.63 2.59 5.43
N ILE A 36 -12.60 2.54 4.60
CA ILE A 36 -12.72 2.40 3.14
C ILE A 36 -11.96 1.13 2.74
N LYS A 37 -12.66 0.17 2.14
CA LYS A 37 -12.07 -1.04 1.57
C LYS A 37 -11.92 -0.85 0.05
N VAL A 38 -10.74 -1.15 -0.47
CA VAL A 38 -10.47 -1.11 -1.90
C VAL A 38 -9.96 -2.46 -2.36
N ASP A 39 -10.49 -2.91 -3.48
CA ASP A 39 -9.93 -4.02 -4.25
C ASP A 39 -8.90 -3.46 -5.24
N ARG A 40 -7.66 -3.95 -5.12
CA ARG A 40 -6.56 -3.62 -6.03
C ARG A 40 -6.84 -4.09 -7.45
N GLU A 41 -7.53 -5.21 -7.63
CA GLU A 41 -7.83 -5.78 -8.95
C GLU A 41 -8.76 -4.86 -9.74
N GLU A 42 -9.64 -4.13 -9.04
CA GLU A 42 -10.55 -3.15 -9.65
C GLU A 42 -9.98 -1.73 -9.69
N ARG A 43 -9.14 -1.36 -8.71
CA ARG A 43 -8.57 0.00 -8.55
C ARG A 43 -7.04 -0.02 -8.41
N PRO A 44 -6.31 -0.48 -9.45
CA PRO A 44 -4.85 -0.53 -9.43
C PRO A 44 -4.22 0.88 -9.38
N ASP A 45 -4.96 1.91 -9.81
CA ASP A 45 -4.59 3.32 -9.72
C ASP A 45 -4.48 3.79 -8.25
N VAL A 46 -5.49 3.46 -7.44
CA VAL A 46 -5.52 3.79 -6.00
C VAL A 46 -4.46 2.99 -5.26
N ASP A 47 -4.35 1.70 -5.57
CA ASP A 47 -3.31 0.83 -5.02
C ASP A 47 -1.91 1.39 -5.25
N SER A 48 -1.57 1.71 -6.50
CA SER A 48 -0.23 2.19 -6.85
C SER A 48 0.13 3.49 -6.15
N LEU A 49 -0.82 4.44 -6.08
CA LEU A 49 -0.60 5.73 -5.41
C LEU A 49 -0.25 5.55 -3.93
N TYR A 50 -1.06 4.76 -3.21
CA TYR A 50 -0.86 4.60 -1.77
C TYR A 50 0.24 3.60 -1.42
N MET A 51 0.57 2.66 -2.33
CA MET A 51 1.74 1.78 -2.19
C MET A 51 3.03 2.59 -2.19
N GLN A 52 3.15 3.57 -3.09
CA GLN A 52 4.29 4.49 -3.07
C GLN A 52 4.38 5.25 -1.75
N ALA A 53 3.25 5.74 -1.21
CA ALA A 53 3.21 6.40 0.08
C ALA A 53 3.71 5.48 1.22
N VAL A 54 3.25 4.23 1.28
CA VAL A 54 3.69 3.25 2.29
C VAL A 54 5.17 2.90 2.15
N GLN A 55 5.66 2.73 0.92
CA GLN A 55 7.08 2.48 0.64
C GLN A 55 7.95 3.66 1.07
N GLN A 56 7.53 4.90 0.82
CA GLN A 56 8.24 6.10 1.29
C GLN A 56 8.27 6.19 2.82
N MET A 57 7.16 5.87 3.49
CA MET A 57 7.10 5.91 4.95
C MET A 57 7.89 4.79 5.64
N THR A 58 7.92 3.59 5.05
CA THR A 58 8.38 2.38 5.76
C THR A 58 9.58 1.68 5.12
N GLY A 59 10.00 2.12 3.93
CA GLY A 59 11.04 1.47 3.11
C GLY A 59 10.60 0.14 2.49
N ARG A 60 9.36 -0.30 2.71
CA ARG A 60 8.82 -1.58 2.23
C ARG A 60 7.37 -1.43 1.78
N GLY A 61 6.90 -2.37 0.97
CA GLY A 61 5.53 -2.43 0.48
C GLY A 61 4.95 -3.83 0.55
N GLY A 62 3.65 -3.96 0.35
CA GLY A 62 2.93 -5.23 0.35
C GLY A 62 1.48 -5.09 0.76
N TRP A 63 0.77 -6.21 0.79
CA TRP A 63 -0.65 -6.29 1.15
C TRP A 63 -0.85 -7.25 2.34
N PRO A 64 -1.64 -6.95 3.40
CA PRO A 64 -2.25 -5.72 3.87
C PRO A 64 -1.78 -4.41 3.33
N MET A 65 -2.57 -3.52 2.75
CA MET A 65 -2.13 -2.12 2.74
C MET A 65 -3.11 -1.28 3.53
N THR A 66 -2.68 -0.84 4.72
CA THR A 66 -3.49 -0.01 5.61
C THR A 66 -2.89 1.39 5.67
N VAL A 67 -3.65 2.39 5.24
CA VAL A 67 -3.21 3.78 5.15
C VAL A 67 -4.18 4.70 5.89
N PHE A 68 -3.64 5.61 6.69
CA PHE A 68 -4.39 6.62 7.40
C PHE A 68 -4.26 7.95 6.66
N LEU A 69 -5.42 8.50 6.32
CA LEU A 69 -5.57 9.64 5.44
C LEU A 69 -6.24 10.78 6.18
N THR A 70 -5.85 12.01 5.89
CA THR A 70 -6.65 13.20 6.20
C THR A 70 -7.92 13.22 5.31
N PRO A 71 -8.93 14.06 5.62
CA PRO A 71 -10.17 14.12 4.85
C PRO A 71 -10.02 14.47 3.37
N ASP A 72 -8.96 15.19 3.00
CA ASP A 72 -8.57 15.51 1.61
C ASP A 72 -7.72 14.40 0.93
N GLY A 73 -7.61 13.23 1.57
CA GLY A 73 -6.92 12.06 1.04
C GLY A 73 -5.40 12.09 1.18
N ALA A 74 -4.83 12.93 2.05
CA ALA A 74 -3.38 12.95 2.26
C ALA A 74 -2.96 11.80 3.16
N ALA A 75 -2.09 10.92 2.69
CA ALA A 75 -1.48 9.90 3.54
C ALA A 75 -0.51 10.54 4.54
N PHE A 76 -0.61 10.14 5.80
CA PHE A 76 0.30 10.62 6.86
C PHE A 76 0.84 9.51 7.76
N TYR A 77 0.23 8.32 7.69
CA TYR A 77 0.73 7.10 8.32
C TYR A 77 0.25 5.89 7.52
N GLY A 78 1.01 4.81 7.50
CA GLY A 78 0.61 3.59 6.83
C GLY A 78 1.59 2.45 7.06
N GLY A 79 1.12 1.25 6.75
CA GLY A 79 1.91 0.04 6.87
C GLY A 79 1.21 -1.12 6.21
N THR A 80 1.82 -2.30 6.32
CA THR A 80 1.30 -3.49 5.68
C THR A 80 0.37 -4.28 6.60
N TYR A 81 0.91 -5.34 7.20
CA TYR A 81 0.21 -6.17 8.17
C TYR A 81 0.39 -5.62 9.59
N PHE A 82 -0.72 -5.48 10.32
CA PHE A 82 -0.70 -5.17 11.76
C PHE A 82 -1.34 -6.34 12.54
N PRO A 83 -0.64 -6.90 13.53
CA PRO A 83 -1.15 -8.05 14.30
C PRO A 83 -2.27 -7.65 15.28
N PRO A 84 -3.13 -8.58 15.70
CA PRO A 84 -4.19 -8.30 16.68
C PRO A 84 -3.64 -8.01 18.09
N GLU A 85 -2.42 -8.48 18.39
CA GLU A 85 -1.67 -8.30 19.63
C GLU A 85 -0.20 -7.97 19.32
N PRO A 86 0.52 -7.27 20.21
CA PRO A 86 1.90 -6.88 19.94
C PRO A 86 2.80 -8.12 19.77
N ARG A 87 3.55 -8.19 18.68
CA ARG A 87 4.48 -9.29 18.42
C ARG A 87 5.63 -8.88 17.51
N HIS A 88 6.81 -9.47 17.72
CA HIS A 88 8.01 -9.23 16.90
C HIS A 88 8.37 -7.73 16.77
N GLY A 89 8.19 -6.95 17.84
CA GLY A 89 8.44 -5.51 17.85
C GLY A 89 7.40 -4.67 17.09
N LEU A 90 6.33 -5.29 16.59
CA LEU A 90 5.20 -4.59 15.99
C LEU A 90 4.12 -4.31 17.04
N PRO A 91 3.58 -3.07 17.09
CA PRO A 91 2.40 -2.78 17.90
C PRO A 91 1.18 -3.54 17.36
N SER A 92 0.18 -3.74 18.22
CA SER A 92 -1.09 -4.29 17.77
C SER A 92 -1.85 -3.29 16.90
N PHE A 93 -2.77 -3.79 16.08
CA PHE A 93 -3.61 -2.93 15.26
C PHE A 93 -4.47 -1.99 16.12
N ARG A 94 -4.94 -2.42 17.29
CA ARG A 94 -5.65 -1.55 18.25
C ARG A 94 -4.76 -0.43 18.80
N GLN A 95 -3.48 -0.70 19.07
CA GLN A 95 -2.52 0.34 19.47
C GLN A 95 -2.27 1.34 18.33
N ILE A 96 -2.17 0.87 17.08
CA ILE A 96 -2.07 1.74 15.90
C ILE A 96 -3.32 2.61 15.77
N LEU A 97 -4.53 2.03 15.85
CA LEU A 97 -5.79 2.76 15.77
C LEU A 97 -5.86 3.85 16.84
N LEU A 98 -5.52 3.52 18.09
CA LEU A 98 -5.50 4.48 19.18
C LEU A 98 -4.49 5.61 18.92
N GLY A 99 -3.23 5.27 18.72
CA GLY A 99 -2.14 6.24 18.55
C GLY A 99 -2.34 7.18 17.35
N VAL A 100 -2.87 6.65 16.24
CA VAL A 100 -3.20 7.49 15.06
C VAL A 100 -4.38 8.41 15.35
N SER A 101 -5.44 7.92 16.01
CA SER A 101 -6.61 8.75 16.32
C SER A 101 -6.28 9.87 17.32
N GLU A 102 -5.44 9.60 18.31
CA GLU A 102 -4.93 10.59 19.27
C GLU A 102 -3.99 11.59 18.60
N ALA A 103 -3.08 11.13 17.74
CA ALA A 103 -2.22 12.03 16.97
C ALA A 103 -3.04 13.00 16.11
N TYR A 104 -4.09 12.51 15.44
CA TYR A 104 -4.96 13.35 14.63
C TYR A 104 -5.76 14.37 15.45
N SER A 105 -6.21 13.99 16.65
CA SER A 105 -7.05 14.83 17.51
C SER A 105 -6.23 15.85 18.30
N ASP A 106 -5.10 15.43 18.86
CA ASP A 106 -4.34 16.22 19.84
C ASP A 106 -3.11 16.90 19.22
N ARG A 107 -2.58 16.35 18.12
CA ARG A 107 -1.33 16.79 17.47
C ARG A 107 -1.56 17.02 15.98
N ARG A 108 -2.65 17.71 15.65
CA ARG A 108 -3.09 17.90 14.26
C ARG A 108 -2.01 18.54 13.37
N ASP A 109 -1.27 19.51 13.89
CA ASP A 109 -0.19 20.18 13.16
C ASP A 109 0.97 19.23 12.78
N GLU A 110 1.23 18.18 13.58
CA GLU A 110 2.21 17.15 13.24
C GLU A 110 1.71 16.25 12.11
N VAL A 111 0.43 15.89 12.15
CA VAL A 111 -0.22 15.12 11.10
C VAL A 111 -0.22 15.87 9.78
N ASP A 112 -0.61 17.14 9.77
CA ASP A 112 -0.67 17.95 8.56
C ASP A 112 0.72 18.19 7.96
N ARG A 113 1.75 18.34 8.82
CA ARG A 113 3.16 18.39 8.37
C ARG A 113 3.63 17.07 7.77
N SER A 114 3.33 15.93 8.41
CA SER A 114 3.65 14.60 7.88
C SER A 114 3.00 14.38 6.51
N ALA A 115 1.70 14.68 6.40
CA ALA A 115 0.93 14.62 5.17
C ALA A 115 1.54 15.48 4.05
N THR A 116 1.87 16.74 4.36
CA THR A 116 2.45 17.68 3.39
C THR A 116 3.84 17.25 2.94
N GLY A 117 4.67 16.80 3.88
CA GLY A 117 6.01 16.29 3.58
C GLY A 117 5.96 15.07 2.67
N LEU A 118 5.10 14.11 2.97
CA LEU A 118 4.94 12.90 2.16
C LEU A 118 4.39 13.22 0.76
N ARG A 119 3.38 14.08 0.65
CA ARG A 119 2.87 14.54 -0.65
C ARG A 119 3.96 15.20 -1.49
N SER A 120 4.83 16.00 -0.88
CA SER A 120 5.92 16.69 -1.56
C SER A 120 6.99 15.71 -2.05
N ALA A 121 7.41 14.78 -1.19
CA ALA A 121 8.37 13.73 -1.55
C ALA A 121 7.87 12.84 -2.71
N LEU A 122 6.59 12.49 -2.70
CA LEU A 122 5.98 11.71 -3.79
C LEU A 122 5.95 12.49 -5.10
N ARG A 123 5.61 13.80 -5.06
CA ARG A 123 5.64 14.65 -6.25
C ARG A 123 7.05 14.78 -6.83
N GLU A 124 8.05 14.94 -5.98
CA GLU A 124 9.46 15.00 -6.40
C GLU A 124 9.90 13.70 -7.06
N GLY A 125 9.57 12.54 -6.48
CA GLY A 125 9.83 11.23 -7.07
C GLY A 125 9.12 10.99 -8.41
N MET A 126 7.92 11.55 -8.59
CA MET A 126 7.16 11.50 -9.85
C MET A 126 7.62 12.54 -10.88
N SER A 127 8.31 13.60 -10.46
CA SER A 127 8.77 14.68 -11.33
C SER A 127 10.03 14.36 -12.14
N VAL A 128 10.39 13.07 -12.24
CA VAL A 128 11.15 12.56 -13.37
C VAL A 128 10.27 12.75 -14.60
N ASN A 129 10.29 13.94 -15.19
CA ASN A 129 9.73 14.19 -16.50
C ASN A 129 10.42 13.21 -17.45
N PRO A 130 9.75 12.17 -17.96
CA PRO A 130 10.27 11.52 -19.13
C PRO A 130 10.22 12.62 -20.19
N GLU A 131 11.38 13.04 -20.70
CA GLU A 131 11.42 13.66 -22.02
C GLU A 131 10.50 12.82 -22.91
N PRO A 132 9.54 13.40 -23.65
CA PRO A 132 8.69 12.65 -24.55
C PRO A 132 9.56 11.87 -25.53
N GLY A 133 9.91 10.65 -25.17
CA GLY A 133 10.71 9.75 -25.96
C GLY A 133 9.81 9.14 -27.01
N THR A 134 10.28 9.11 -28.25
CA THR A 134 9.64 8.26 -29.26
C THR A 134 9.77 6.81 -28.81
N VAL A 135 8.64 6.13 -28.61
CA VAL A 135 8.62 4.67 -28.44
C VAL A 135 9.05 4.07 -29.77
N ASP A 136 10.33 3.73 -29.90
CA ASP A 136 10.87 3.10 -31.09
C ASP A 136 10.77 1.55 -31.01
N PRO A 137 10.71 0.84 -32.14
CA PRO A 137 10.60 -0.63 -32.15
C PRO A 137 11.72 -1.35 -31.39
N GLY A 138 12.93 -0.78 -31.36
CA GLY A 138 14.06 -1.31 -30.60
C GLY A 138 13.89 -1.17 -29.09
N LEU A 139 13.25 -0.10 -28.61
CA LEU A 139 12.85 0.02 -27.20
C LEU A 139 11.87 -1.08 -26.80
N LEU A 140 10.83 -1.30 -27.60
CA LEU A 140 9.86 -2.39 -27.38
C LEU A 140 10.55 -3.76 -27.39
N HIS A 141 11.47 -3.99 -28.32
CA HIS A 141 12.22 -5.25 -28.39
C HIS A 141 13.09 -5.48 -27.15
N ARG A 142 13.75 -4.44 -26.62
CA ARG A 142 14.54 -4.54 -25.38
C ARG A 142 13.65 -4.81 -24.17
N ALA A 143 12.50 -4.15 -24.07
CA ALA A 143 11.53 -4.40 -23.01
C ALA A 143 11.04 -5.86 -23.04
N PHE A 144 10.67 -6.36 -24.24
CA PHE A 144 10.31 -7.75 -24.45
C PHE A 144 11.43 -8.72 -24.04
N GLN A 145 12.67 -8.49 -24.48
CA GLN A 145 13.78 -9.36 -24.11
C GLN A 145 14.02 -9.39 -22.59
N GLY A 146 13.91 -8.25 -21.91
CA GLY A 146 13.98 -8.18 -20.45
C GLY A 146 12.92 -9.06 -19.79
N LEU A 147 11.66 -8.91 -20.20
CA LEU A 147 10.56 -9.72 -19.69
C LEU A 147 10.76 -11.21 -19.98
N ALA A 148 11.08 -11.58 -21.22
CA ALA A 148 11.31 -12.95 -21.64
C ALA A 148 12.45 -13.61 -20.84
N SER A 149 13.53 -12.88 -20.56
CA SER A 149 14.65 -13.39 -19.76
C SER A 149 14.29 -13.61 -18.28
N SER A 150 13.28 -12.90 -17.78
CA SER A 150 12.81 -13.01 -16.40
C SER A 150 11.69 -14.04 -16.19
N PHE A 151 11.11 -14.55 -17.29
CA PHE A 151 10.02 -15.52 -17.23
C PHE A 151 10.53 -16.90 -16.81
N ASP A 152 9.91 -17.46 -15.78
CA ASP A 152 10.19 -18.81 -15.33
C ASP A 152 9.25 -19.79 -16.05
N ALA A 153 9.79 -20.51 -17.03
CA ALA A 153 9.03 -21.50 -17.80
C ALA A 153 8.65 -22.77 -17.02
N THR A 154 9.23 -23.00 -15.84
CA THR A 154 8.98 -24.19 -15.02
C THR A 154 7.87 -23.96 -14.01
N LEU A 155 7.91 -22.82 -13.31
CA LEU A 155 6.96 -22.48 -12.24
C LEU A 155 5.97 -21.37 -12.63
N GLY A 156 6.12 -20.79 -13.83
CA GLY A 156 5.34 -19.64 -14.28
C GLY A 156 5.71 -18.34 -13.56
N GLY A 157 5.23 -17.22 -14.09
CA GLY A 157 5.47 -15.88 -13.56
C GLY A 157 6.86 -15.32 -13.88
N PHE A 158 7.15 -14.12 -13.38
CA PHE A 158 8.38 -13.37 -13.65
C PHE A 158 9.20 -13.19 -12.37
N GLY A 159 10.53 -13.34 -12.48
CA GLY A 159 11.47 -13.12 -11.37
C GLY A 159 11.55 -14.25 -10.34
N GLY A 160 12.10 -13.93 -9.16
CA GLY A 160 12.27 -14.87 -8.05
C GLY A 160 11.05 -14.99 -7.13
N ALA A 161 11.09 -15.91 -6.16
CA ALA A 161 10.04 -16.06 -5.17
C ALA A 161 10.07 -14.94 -4.10
N PRO A 162 8.91 -14.52 -3.57
CA PRO A 162 7.55 -14.89 -3.99
C PRO A 162 7.13 -14.17 -5.29
N LYS A 163 6.47 -14.90 -6.20
CA LYS A 163 5.98 -14.35 -7.46
C LYS A 163 4.53 -13.89 -7.30
N PHE A 164 4.24 -12.68 -7.75
CA PHE A 164 2.89 -12.12 -7.77
C PHE A 164 2.44 -11.88 -9.21
N PRO A 165 1.14 -11.94 -9.51
CA PRO A 165 0.62 -11.49 -10.79
C PRO A 165 1.05 -10.04 -11.06
N GLN A 166 1.57 -9.79 -12.26
CA GLN A 166 1.99 -8.46 -12.71
C GLN A 166 1.13 -8.07 -13.92
N PRO A 167 -0.06 -7.48 -13.69
CA PRO A 167 -1.03 -7.19 -14.75
C PRO A 167 -0.42 -6.37 -15.89
N MET A 168 0.38 -5.34 -15.55
CA MET A 168 1.08 -4.50 -16.53
C MET A 168 2.06 -5.25 -17.46
N ILE A 169 2.40 -6.50 -17.15
CA ILE A 169 3.25 -7.35 -17.99
C ILE A 169 2.40 -8.36 -18.79
N LEU A 170 1.20 -8.68 -18.30
CA LEU A 170 0.32 -9.71 -18.85
C LEU A 170 -0.77 -9.14 -19.78
N ASP A 171 -1.16 -7.88 -19.60
CA ASP A 171 -2.05 -7.10 -20.48
C ASP A 171 -1.28 -6.47 -21.66
#